data_AF-A0AAE7DMH1-F1
#
_entry.id   AF-A0AAE7DMH1-F1
#
_cell.length_a   1.000
_cell.length_b   1.000
_cell.length_c   1.000
_cell.angle_alpha   90.00
_cell.angle_beta   90.00
_cell.angle_gamma   90.00
#
_symmetry.space_group_name_H-M   'P 1'
#
loop_
_entity.id
_entity.type
_entity.pdbx_description
1 polymer ?
#
loop_
_entity_poly.entity_id
_entity_poly.type
_entity_poly.pdbx_seq_one_letter_code
_entity_poly.pdbx_strand_id
1 'polypeptide(L)'
;MSFFKSKNAIAGVEPVITVSAETVAKVSNRVNFNTQIVEFDADTNSNLIALVSRANTQDYSHRSKKGLVLIFDKNINSGTYSVTDQDFPFDQAYYFETGTIPGLTTSFEYEPKSGSFNVEVIQNTPEKLHYQISFDFKGVDKRNEELKVVGTSTFIVLMRPV
;
A
#
# COMPACT_ATOMS: atom_id res chain seq x y z
N MET A 1 -1.61 -9.97 -8.39
CA MET A 1 -2.52 -9.18 -9.23
C MET A 1 -1.70 -7.99 -9.67
N SER A 2 -1.69 -7.66 -10.96
CA SER A 2 -1.06 -6.42 -11.45
C SER A 2 -1.92 -5.25 -10.97
N PHE A 3 -1.35 -4.24 -10.32
CA PHE A 3 -2.11 -3.05 -9.91
C PHE A 3 -2.38 -2.13 -11.10
N PHE A 4 -1.54 -2.21 -12.12
CA PHE A 4 -1.64 -1.43 -13.35
C PHE A 4 -1.98 -2.32 -14.55
N LYS A 5 -2.83 -1.83 -15.47
CA LYS A 5 -3.12 -2.53 -16.74
C LYS A 5 -2.04 -2.20 -17.76
N SER A 6 -1.19 -3.15 -18.12
CA SER A 6 -0.22 -2.95 -19.20
C SER A 6 -0.92 -2.82 -20.56
N LYS A 7 -0.70 -1.72 -21.29
CA LYS A 7 -0.85 -1.66 -22.75
C LYS A 7 0.56 -1.61 -23.34
N ASN A 8 0.89 -2.60 -24.17
CA ASN A 8 2.12 -2.75 -24.98
C ASN A 8 3.14 -1.60 -24.86
N ALA A 9 3.99 -1.64 -23.83
CA ALA A 9 5.12 -0.74 -23.70
C ALA A 9 6.35 -1.36 -24.38
N ILE A 10 7.16 -0.52 -25.04
CA ILE A 10 8.42 -0.93 -25.67
C ILE A 10 9.39 -1.34 -24.55
N ALA A 11 9.93 -2.56 -24.63
CA ALA A 11 10.81 -3.13 -23.63
C ALA A 11 12.13 -2.35 -23.51
N GLY A 12 12.20 -1.42 -22.57
CA GLY A 12 13.46 -0.92 -22.02
C GLY A 12 14.09 -1.98 -21.11
N VAL A 13 15.39 -1.86 -20.83
CA VAL A 13 16.02 -2.70 -19.80
C VAL A 13 15.39 -2.34 -18.45
N GLU A 14 14.59 -3.24 -17.90
CA GLU A 14 13.98 -3.03 -16.58
C GLU A 14 15.07 -3.05 -15.50
N PRO A 15 15.08 -2.08 -14.57
CA PRO A 15 16.02 -2.09 -13.47
C PRO A 15 15.76 -3.29 -12.55
N VAL A 16 16.82 -3.79 -11.92
CA VAL A 16 16.70 -4.73 -10.80
C VAL A 16 16.15 -3.96 -9.61
N ILE A 17 14.99 -4.39 -9.12
CA ILE A 17 14.31 -3.77 -7.98
C ILE A 17 14.52 -4.61 -6.73
N THR A 18 14.94 -3.97 -5.65
CA THR A 18 14.92 -4.56 -4.30
C THR A 18 14.14 -3.66 -3.36
N VAL A 19 13.36 -4.28 -2.47
CA VAL A 19 12.49 -3.58 -1.52
C VAL A 19 12.90 -3.96 -0.11
N SER A 20 13.24 -2.96 0.70
CA SER A 20 13.43 -3.09 2.14
C SER A 20 12.36 -2.24 2.82
N ALA A 21 11.39 -2.88 3.47
CA ALA A 21 10.23 -2.18 3.97
C ALA A 21 9.64 -2.84 5.22
N GLU A 22 8.90 -2.05 5.99
CA GLU A 22 8.16 -2.51 7.16
C GLU A 22 6.87 -1.69 7.29
N THR A 23 5.78 -2.35 7.67
CA THR A 23 4.53 -1.70 8.10
C THR A 23 4.13 -2.21 9.46
N VAL A 24 3.87 -1.28 10.38
CA VAL A 24 3.37 -1.55 11.74
C VAL A 24 2.11 -0.74 11.97
N ALA A 25 0.99 -1.41 12.25
CA ALA A 25 -0.29 -0.78 12.48
C ALA A 25 -1.12 -1.49 13.56
N LYS A 26 -1.90 -0.69 14.30
CA LYS A 26 -3.00 -1.12 15.14
C LYS A 26 -4.29 -1.00 14.34
N VAL A 27 -5.12 -2.05 14.39
CA VAL A 27 -6.42 -2.12 13.71
C VAL A 27 -7.48 -2.44 14.75
N SER A 28 -8.57 -1.66 14.81
CA SER A 28 -9.62 -1.77 15.83
C SER A 28 -10.03 -3.22 16.11
N ASN A 29 -9.94 -3.66 17.38
CA ASN A 29 -10.36 -5.00 17.83
C ASN A 29 -9.78 -6.16 16.99
N ARG A 30 -8.62 -5.95 16.37
CA ARG A 30 -7.86 -6.96 15.63
C ARG A 30 -6.47 -7.10 16.24
N VAL A 31 -5.81 -8.21 15.90
CA VAL A 31 -4.38 -8.37 16.18
C VAL A 31 -3.59 -7.34 15.37
N ASN A 32 -2.54 -6.77 15.95
CA ASN A 32 -1.64 -5.84 15.28
C ASN A 32 -1.22 -6.35 13.89
N PHE A 33 -1.13 -5.44 12.94
CA PHE A 33 -0.63 -5.69 11.61
C PHE A 33 0.84 -5.25 11.58
N ASN A 34 1.76 -6.22 11.66
CA ASN A 34 3.19 -6.00 11.52
C ASN A 34 3.71 -6.90 10.39
N THR A 35 4.35 -6.33 9.37
CA THR A 35 4.91 -7.10 8.27
C THR A 35 6.09 -6.40 7.60
N GLN A 36 7.01 -7.22 7.09
CA GLN A 36 8.06 -6.82 6.14
C GLN A 36 7.79 -7.37 4.72
N ILE A 37 6.65 -8.04 4.53
CA ILE A 37 6.23 -8.60 3.25
C ILE A 37 5.52 -7.51 2.48
N VAL A 38 6.29 -6.79 1.65
CA VAL A 38 5.82 -5.67 0.85
C VAL A 38 6.06 -5.96 -0.63
N GLU A 39 5.00 -5.83 -1.43
CA GLU A 39 5.08 -5.81 -2.88
C GLU A 39 5.21 -4.37 -3.36
N PHE A 40 6.11 -4.16 -4.33
CA PHE A 40 6.25 -2.92 -5.07
C PHE A 40 5.83 -3.17 -6.52
N ASP A 41 5.00 -2.29 -7.06
CA ASP A 41 4.63 -2.25 -8.47
C ASP A 41 4.71 -0.79 -8.95
N ALA A 42 5.02 -0.57 -10.22
CA ALA A 42 5.13 0.76 -10.81
C ALA A 42 4.44 0.78 -12.17
N ASP A 43 3.60 1.79 -12.40
CA ASP A 43 2.95 1.94 -13.70
C ASP A 43 3.98 2.37 -14.75
N THR A 44 4.02 1.67 -15.87
CA THR A 44 4.91 2.01 -16.98
C THR A 44 4.46 3.26 -17.74
N ASN A 45 3.20 3.70 -17.54
CA ASN A 45 2.57 4.79 -18.30
C ASN A 45 2.31 6.04 -17.46
N SER A 46 2.59 6.01 -16.16
CA SER A 46 2.41 7.13 -15.25
C SER A 46 3.50 7.16 -14.17
N ASN A 47 3.41 8.10 -13.25
CA ASN A 47 4.30 8.14 -12.08
C ASN A 47 3.75 7.36 -10.89
N LEU A 48 2.64 6.65 -11.05
CA LEU A 48 2.02 5.89 -9.97
C LEU A 48 2.86 4.69 -9.57
N ILE A 49 3.02 4.52 -8.27
CA ILE A 49 3.59 3.34 -7.65
C ILE A 49 2.59 2.73 -6.68
N ALA A 50 2.63 1.42 -6.52
CA ALA A 50 1.88 0.70 -5.51
C ALA A 50 2.83 0.07 -4.49
N LEU A 51 2.55 0.31 -3.22
CA LEU A 51 3.24 -0.30 -2.09
C LEU A 51 2.21 -1.10 -1.30
N VAL A 52 2.35 -2.42 -1.31
CA VAL A 52 1.33 -3.33 -0.79
C VAL A 52 1.90 -4.23 0.29
N SER A 53 1.54 -3.90 1.52
CA SER A 53 2.00 -4.61 2.71
C SER A 53 1.02 -5.72 3.03
N ARG A 54 1.50 -6.93 3.30
CA ARG A 54 0.64 -8.09 3.56
C ARG A 54 1.14 -8.91 4.74
N ALA A 55 0.21 -9.44 5.52
CA ALA A 55 0.50 -10.46 6.52
C ALA A 55 -0.18 -11.79 6.14
N ASN A 56 0.31 -12.88 6.73
CA ASN A 56 -0.18 -14.24 6.50
C ASN A 56 -0.06 -14.70 5.04
N THR A 57 0.92 -14.18 4.30
CA THR A 57 1.16 -14.59 2.90
C THR A 57 1.80 -15.97 2.77
N GLN A 58 2.48 -16.42 3.83
CA GLN A 58 3.19 -17.71 3.91
C GLN A 58 2.33 -18.83 4.53
N ASP A 59 1.09 -18.55 4.92
CA ASP A 59 0.20 -19.57 5.49
C ASP A 59 -0.32 -20.53 4.41
N TYR A 60 -0.44 -21.82 4.76
CA TYR A 60 -0.88 -22.93 3.90
C TYR A 60 -2.25 -22.66 3.24
N SER A 61 -3.06 -21.79 3.87
CA SER A 61 -4.35 -21.38 3.34
C SER A 61 -4.26 -20.47 2.11
N HIS A 62 -3.17 -19.70 1.91
CA HIS A 62 -2.94 -18.68 0.86
C HIS A 62 -4.07 -17.65 0.64
N ARG A 63 -5.20 -17.79 1.31
CA ARG A 63 -6.48 -17.14 1.03
C ARG A 63 -6.97 -16.29 2.19
N SER A 64 -6.39 -16.45 3.38
CA SER A 64 -6.68 -15.61 4.55
C SER A 64 -5.52 -14.68 4.82
N LYS A 65 -5.66 -13.42 4.42
CA LYS A 65 -4.61 -12.39 4.51
C LYS A 65 -5.20 -11.12 5.07
N LYS A 66 -4.34 -10.26 5.58
CA LYS A 66 -4.65 -8.85 5.81
C LYS A 66 -3.54 -7.99 5.22
N GLY A 67 -3.86 -6.75 4.88
CA GLY A 67 -2.86 -5.87 4.31
C GLY A 67 -3.29 -4.43 4.18
N LEU A 68 -2.36 -3.62 3.71
CA LEU A 68 -2.54 -2.20 3.42
C LEU A 68 -2.05 -1.96 1.99
N VAL A 69 -2.89 -1.35 1.17
CA VAL A 69 -2.56 -0.90 -0.18
C VAL A 69 -2.43 0.61 -0.16
N LEU A 70 -1.31 1.10 -0.69
CA LEU A 70 -1.08 2.52 -0.94
C LEU A 70 -0.64 2.69 -2.41
N ILE A 71 -1.42 3.44 -3.18
CA ILE A 71 -1.12 3.81 -4.56
C ILE A 71 -1.09 5.32 -4.65
N PHE A 72 0.04 5.88 -5.07
CA PHE A 72 0.27 7.32 -5.13
C PHE A 72 1.34 7.66 -6.17
N ASP A 73 1.43 8.94 -6.58
CA ASP A 73 2.50 9.41 -7.45
C ASP A 73 3.84 9.34 -6.71
N LYS A 74 4.86 8.70 -7.29
CA LYS A 74 6.20 8.59 -6.67
C LYS A 74 6.84 9.94 -6.35
N ASN A 75 6.38 11.02 -6.98
CA ASN A 75 6.80 12.40 -6.75
C ASN A 75 5.89 13.16 -5.76
N ILE A 76 5.09 12.44 -4.96
CA ILE A 76 4.37 13.00 -3.81
C ILE A 76 5.30 13.87 -2.97
N ASN A 77 4.78 14.96 -2.40
CA ASN A 77 5.54 15.83 -1.52
C ASN A 77 5.46 15.35 -0.07
N SER A 78 6.42 15.76 0.75
CA SER A 78 6.27 15.61 2.20
C SER A 78 5.13 16.51 2.70
N GLY A 79 4.30 15.99 3.60
CA GLY A 79 3.16 16.74 4.11
C GLY A 79 2.15 15.86 4.83
N THR A 80 1.23 16.51 5.54
CA THR A 80 0.06 15.86 6.12
C THR A 80 -1.15 16.12 5.24
N TYR A 81 -1.80 15.04 4.82
CA TYR A 81 -2.95 15.03 3.91
C TYR A 81 -4.18 14.52 4.67
N SER A 82 -5.23 15.33 4.76
CA SER A 82 -6.50 14.84 5.29
C SER A 82 -7.19 14.01 4.22
N VAL A 83 -7.82 12.91 4.64
CA VAL A 83 -8.60 12.01 3.76
C VAL A 83 -9.75 12.75 3.05
N THR A 84 -10.23 13.84 3.64
CA THR A 84 -11.34 14.65 3.11
C THR A 84 -10.89 15.80 2.22
N ASP A 85 -9.57 16.00 2.06
CA ASP A 85 -9.05 17.09 1.23
C ASP A 85 -9.31 16.78 -0.25
N GLN A 86 -9.62 17.82 -1.02
CA GLN A 86 -9.92 17.68 -2.46
C GLN A 86 -8.68 17.20 -3.25
N ASP A 87 -7.49 17.46 -2.72
CA ASP A 87 -6.18 17.11 -3.27
C ASP A 87 -5.51 15.95 -2.51
N PHE A 88 -6.29 15.07 -1.87
CA PHE A 88 -5.76 13.86 -1.25
C PHE A 88 -4.92 13.05 -2.27
N PRO A 89 -3.62 12.80 -2.01
CA PRO A 89 -2.66 12.44 -3.06
C PRO A 89 -2.59 10.93 -3.35
N PHE A 90 -3.38 10.11 -2.66
CA PHE A 90 -3.43 8.68 -2.89
C PHE A 90 -4.54 8.35 -3.89
N ASP A 91 -4.18 7.77 -5.03
CA ASP A 91 -5.13 7.20 -5.99
C ASP A 91 -5.96 6.10 -5.34
N GLN A 92 -5.30 5.25 -4.55
CA GLN A 92 -5.95 4.27 -3.69
C GLN A 92 -5.21 4.18 -2.37
N ALA A 93 -5.96 4.19 -1.28
CA ALA A 93 -5.49 3.83 0.04
C ALA A 93 -6.57 2.98 0.70
N TYR A 94 -6.25 1.77 1.17
CA TYR A 94 -7.19 0.96 1.93
C TYR A 94 -6.49 -0.14 2.73
N TYR A 95 -7.07 -0.45 3.88
CA TYR A 95 -6.76 -1.69 4.59
C TYR A 95 -7.69 -2.79 4.05
N PHE A 96 -7.20 -4.02 3.95
CA PHE A 96 -8.03 -5.14 3.53
C PHE A 96 -7.86 -6.38 4.40
N GLU A 97 -8.91 -7.18 4.46
CA GLU A 97 -8.92 -8.53 5.01
C GLU A 97 -9.50 -9.49 3.97
N THR A 98 -8.80 -10.59 3.69
CA THR A 98 -9.30 -11.63 2.79
C THR A 98 -9.88 -12.76 3.62
N GLY A 99 -11.14 -13.09 3.38
CA GLY A 99 -11.85 -14.23 3.96
C GLY A 99 -11.96 -15.37 2.94
N THR A 100 -11.92 -16.61 3.42
CA THR A 100 -12.15 -17.78 2.58
C THR A 100 -13.11 -18.76 3.23
N ILE A 101 -13.94 -19.36 2.40
CA ILE A 101 -14.74 -20.55 2.69
C ILE A 101 -14.51 -21.56 1.55
N PRO A 102 -14.92 -22.83 1.68
CA PRO A 102 -14.82 -23.79 0.58
C PRO A 102 -15.44 -23.24 -0.71
N GLY A 103 -14.64 -23.14 -1.77
CA GLY A 103 -15.08 -22.64 -3.08
C GLY A 103 -15.14 -21.11 -3.25
N LEU A 104 -14.91 -20.30 -2.21
CA LEU A 104 -14.97 -18.84 -2.31
C LEU A 104 -13.82 -18.15 -1.56
N THR A 105 -13.26 -17.13 -2.19
CA THR A 105 -12.34 -16.17 -1.57
C THR A 105 -12.90 -14.78 -1.83
N THR A 106 -12.99 -13.96 -0.80
CA THR A 106 -13.50 -12.59 -0.88
C THR A 106 -12.58 -11.64 -0.12
N SER A 107 -12.55 -10.39 -0.53
CA SER A 107 -11.83 -9.32 0.17
C SER A 107 -12.82 -8.32 0.75
N PHE A 108 -12.54 -7.89 1.98
CA PHE A 108 -13.18 -6.77 2.65
C PHE A 108 -12.18 -5.62 2.60
N GLU A 109 -12.52 -4.55 1.90
CA GLU A 109 -11.67 -3.38 1.68
C GLU A 109 -12.27 -2.22 2.49
N TYR A 110 -11.46 -1.67 3.38
CA TYR A 110 -11.81 -0.56 4.26
C TYR A 110 -11.12 0.70 3.75
N GLU A 111 -11.86 1.47 2.96
CA GLU A 111 -11.40 2.74 2.39
C GLU A 111 -11.46 3.85 3.43
N PRO A 112 -10.46 4.75 3.49
CA PRO A 112 -10.45 5.84 4.44
C PRO A 112 -11.61 6.80 4.15
N LYS A 113 -12.40 7.13 5.18
CA LYS A 113 -13.46 8.15 5.13
C LYS A 113 -13.13 9.41 5.92
N SER A 114 -12.24 9.30 6.90
CA SER A 114 -11.72 10.43 7.65
C SER A 114 -10.36 10.09 8.28
N GLY A 115 -9.67 11.10 8.78
CA GLY A 115 -8.32 10.97 9.33
C GLY A 115 -7.27 11.56 8.38
N SER A 116 -6.02 11.15 8.54
CA SER A 116 -4.93 11.72 7.77
C SER A 116 -3.78 10.75 7.52
N PHE A 117 -2.98 11.11 6.51
CA PHE A 117 -1.73 10.47 6.14
C PHE A 117 -0.63 11.53 6.23
N ASN A 118 0.43 11.25 6.97
CA ASN A 118 1.63 12.07 6.99
C ASN A 118 2.72 11.36 6.17
N VAL A 119 3.16 11.99 5.10
CA VAL A 119 4.18 11.50 4.20
C VAL A 119 5.47 12.27 4.46
N GLU A 120 6.55 11.53 4.69
CA GLU A 120 7.90 12.04 4.75
C GLU A 120 8.71 11.40 3.61
N VAL A 121 9.03 12.20 2.60
CA VAL A 121 9.91 11.82 1.50
C VAL A 121 11.34 12.05 1.92
N ILE A 122 12.03 10.97 2.26
CA ILE A 122 13.43 11.00 2.69
C ILE A 122 14.36 11.03 1.47
N GLN A 123 13.98 10.32 0.39
CA GLN A 123 14.71 10.33 -0.86
C GLN A 123 13.79 9.97 -2.03
N ASN A 124 13.88 10.70 -3.15
CA ASN A 124 13.21 10.38 -4.40
C ASN A 124 14.20 10.65 -5.55
N THR A 125 14.98 9.65 -5.92
CA THR A 125 15.91 9.69 -7.07
C THR A 125 15.63 8.51 -8.00
N PRO A 126 16.12 8.55 -9.26
CA PRO A 126 15.95 7.45 -10.20
C PRO A 126 16.45 6.09 -9.69
N GLU A 127 17.40 6.07 -8.76
CA GLU A 127 18.01 4.87 -8.19
C GLU A 127 17.39 4.45 -6.84
N LYS A 128 16.67 5.35 -6.17
CA LYS A 128 16.17 5.10 -4.82
C LYS A 128 14.93 5.93 -4.48
N LEU A 129 13.89 5.22 -4.04
CA LEU A 129 12.74 5.80 -3.36
C LEU A 129 12.81 5.46 -1.87
N HIS A 130 12.61 6.44 -1.00
CA HIS A 130 12.60 6.28 0.44
C HIS A 130 11.50 7.13 1.06
N TYR A 131 10.48 6.47 1.58
CA TYR A 131 9.31 7.09 2.20
C TYR A 131 9.11 6.57 3.62
N GLN A 132 8.70 7.46 4.51
CA GLN A 132 8.06 7.11 5.77
C GLN A 132 6.64 7.68 5.75
N ILE A 133 5.64 6.80 5.83
CA ILE A 133 4.22 7.16 5.73
C ILE A 133 3.55 6.76 7.03
N SER A 134 3.14 7.73 7.83
CA SER A 134 2.28 7.50 9.00
C SER A 134 0.82 7.75 8.65
N PHE A 135 -0.07 6.99 9.25
CA PHE A 135 -1.50 7.06 8.96
C PHE A 135 -2.32 6.88 10.24
N ASP A 136 -3.37 7.69 10.38
CA ASP A 136 -4.44 7.52 11.36
C ASP A 136 -5.75 7.79 10.62
N PHE A 137 -6.47 6.74 10.25
CA PHE A 137 -7.72 6.87 9.52
C PHE A 137 -8.82 5.95 10.03
N LYS A 138 -10.06 6.39 9.79
CA LYS A 138 -11.26 5.56 9.91
C LYS A 138 -11.54 4.94 8.53
N GLY A 139 -11.42 3.63 8.44
CA GLY A 139 -11.74 2.84 7.26
C GLY A 139 -13.19 2.37 7.29
N VAL A 140 -13.86 2.38 6.14
CA VAL A 140 -15.25 1.91 5.98
C VAL A 140 -15.34 0.98 4.77
N ASP A 141 -15.95 -0.18 4.95
CA ASP A 141 -16.17 -1.13 3.86
C ASP A 141 -17.51 -0.91 3.13
N LYS A 142 -17.77 -1.72 2.09
CA LYS A 142 -19.01 -1.66 1.31
C LYS A 142 -20.27 -2.05 2.11
N ARG A 143 -20.12 -2.60 3.32
CA ARG A 143 -21.19 -2.98 4.24
C ARG A 143 -21.38 -1.95 5.36
N ASN A 144 -20.67 -0.82 5.31
CA ASN A 144 -20.60 0.19 6.36
C ASN A 144 -20.00 -0.33 7.69
N GLU A 145 -19.21 -1.41 7.64
CA GLU A 145 -18.39 -1.79 8.77
C GLU A 145 -17.22 -0.81 8.90
N GLU A 146 -17.00 -0.33 10.12
CA GLU A 146 -15.99 0.66 10.41
C GLU A 146 -14.86 0.05 11.22
N LEU A 147 -13.64 0.51 10.92
CA LEU A 147 -12.48 0.26 11.76
C LEU A 147 -11.56 1.47 11.80
N LYS A 148 -10.72 1.53 12.82
CA LYS A 148 -9.65 2.52 12.92
C LYS A 148 -8.32 1.83 12.61
N VAL A 149 -7.53 2.44 11.75
CA VAL A 149 -6.17 2.00 11.41
C VAL A 149 -5.20 3.10 11.78
N VAL A 150 -4.25 2.79 12.66
CA VAL A 150 -3.20 3.74 13.06
C VAL A 150 -1.85 3.04 12.97
N GLY A 151 -0.90 3.63 12.25
CA GLY A 151 0.39 3.01 12.05
C GLY A 151 1.36 3.81 11.21
N THR A 152 2.45 3.15 10.87
CA THR A 152 3.53 3.69 10.04
C THR A 152 4.03 2.62 9.08
N SER A 153 4.36 3.03 7.87
CA SER A 153 5.06 2.23 6.89
C SER A 153 6.36 2.93 6.48
N THR A 154 7.46 2.19 6.46
CA THR A 154 8.75 2.62 5.91
C THR A 154 9.02 1.83 4.65
N PHE A 155 9.35 2.51 3.57
CA PHE A 155 9.62 1.89 2.27
C PHE A 155 10.93 2.38 1.70
N ILE A 156 11.86 1.47 1.43
CA ILE A 156 13.11 1.73 0.70
C ILE A 156 13.09 0.86 -0.55
N VAL A 157 12.90 1.47 -1.71
CA VAL A 157 12.95 0.81 -3.02
C VAL A 157 14.26 1.21 -3.68
N LEU A 158 15.10 0.23 -4.01
CA LEU A 158 16.35 0.45 -4.73
C LEU A 158 16.19 -0.06 -6.15
N MET A 159 16.47 0.81 -7.11
CA MET A 159 16.44 0.52 -8.55
C MET A 159 17.88 0.55 -9.06
N ARG A 160 18.36 -0.58 -9.58
CA ARG A 160 19.75 -0.73 -10.02
C ARG A 160 19.81 -1.18 -11.48
N PRO A 161 20.78 -0.69 -12.27
CA PRO A 161 21.06 -1.31 -13.57
C PRO A 161 21.53 -2.76 -13.37
N VAL A 162 21.20 -3.62 -14.34
CA VAL A 162 21.76 -4.98 -14.47
C VAL A 162 23.19 -4.87 -14.99
#